data_AF-A0A7S1DEQ7-F1
#
_entry.id   AF-A0A7S1DEQ7-F1
#
_cell.length_a   1.000
_cell.length_b   1.000
_cell.length_c   1.000
_cell.angle_alpha   90.00
_cell.angle_beta   90.00
_cell.angle_gamma   90.00
#
_symmetry.space_group_name_H-M   'P 1'
#
loop_
_entity.id
_entity.type
_entity.pdbx_description
1 polymer ?
#
loop_
_entity_poly.entity_id
_entity_poly.type
_entity_poly.pdbx_seq_one_letter_code
_entity_poly.pdbx_strand_id
1 'polypeptide(L)'
;MFRATAAGTETLKNLVLPGVGRILIVDDCASHGHASNFFVTEVTNKTRAQVALEKLQELNPDVKGRWKHVESLQSLEMSTVLNSPNQLIVASDVEPPLLKKISLACEELSLPLVVVQSY
;
A
#
# COMPACT_ATOMS: atom_id res chain seq x y z
N MET A 1 2.23 -0.75 -2.64
CA MET A 1 2.24 -0.02 -1.36
C MET A 1 2.00 -1.01 -0.24
N PHE A 2 2.81 -0.93 0.82
CA PHE A 2 2.60 -1.63 2.09
C PHE A 2 1.98 -0.67 3.10
N ARG A 3 0.85 -1.09 3.68
CA ARG A 3 -0.04 -0.36 4.61
C ARG A 3 -0.66 0.90 4.02
N ALA A 4 -1.99 0.89 3.90
CA ALA A 4 -2.81 2.02 3.49
C ALA A 4 -3.12 2.94 4.67
N THR A 5 -2.09 3.57 5.24
CA THR A 5 -2.27 4.65 6.21
C THR A 5 -2.69 5.95 5.51
N ALA A 6 -3.04 6.98 6.28
CA ALA A 6 -3.42 8.28 5.72
C ALA A 6 -2.28 8.85 4.83
N ALA A 7 -1.04 8.86 5.33
CA ALA A 7 0.11 9.33 4.56
C ALA A 7 0.39 8.49 3.31
N GLY A 8 0.23 7.16 3.40
CA GLY A 8 0.42 6.25 2.27
C GLY A 8 -0.62 6.45 1.17
N THR A 9 -1.88 6.61 1.55
CA THR A 9 -2.98 6.86 0.60
C THR A 9 -2.91 8.24 -0.05
N GLU A 10 -2.51 9.28 0.69
CA GLU A 10 -2.18 10.60 0.14
C GLU A 10 -1.00 10.54 -0.86
N THR A 11 0.00 9.72 -0.58
CA THR A 11 1.11 9.46 -1.51
C THR A 11 0.60 8.80 -2.80
N LEU A 12 -0.26 7.78 -2.69
CA LEU A 12 -0.83 7.12 -3.87
C LEU A 12 -1.76 8.03 -4.66
N LYS A 13 -2.53 8.92 -4.02
CA LYS A 13 -3.38 9.89 -4.70
C LYS A 13 -2.60 10.70 -5.75
N ASN A 14 -1.39 11.15 -5.39
CA ASN A 14 -0.52 11.92 -6.28
C ASN A 14 0.08 11.09 -7.43
N LEU A 15 0.01 9.76 -7.38
CA LEU A 15 0.37 8.87 -8.49
C LEU A 15 -0.84 8.47 -9.32
N VAL A 16 -2.01 8.32 -8.69
CA VAL A 16 -3.26 7.93 -9.34
C VAL A 16 -3.83 9.05 -10.20
N LEU A 17 -3.84 10.29 -9.71
CA LEU A 17 -4.38 11.44 -10.46
C LEU A 17 -3.67 11.64 -11.82
N PRO A 18 -2.32 11.59 -11.91
CA PRO A 18 -1.63 11.65 -13.20
C PRO A 18 -1.76 10.41 -14.07
N GLY A 19 -2.36 9.32 -13.58
CA GLY A 19 -2.59 8.10 -14.36
C GLY A 19 -1.47 7.06 -14.26
N VAL A 20 -0.94 6.77 -13.06
CA VAL A 20 -0.06 5.60 -12.87
C VAL A 20 -0.76 4.34 -13.38
N GLY A 21 -0.14 3.58 -14.28
CA GLY A 21 -0.86 2.52 -14.99
C GLY A 21 -1.50 1.46 -14.09
N ARG A 22 -0.79 1.01 -13.04
CA ARG A 22 -1.29 -0.01 -12.09
C ARG A 22 -0.82 0.26 -10.67
N ILE A 23 -1.67 -0.05 -9.70
CA ILE A 23 -1.34 -0.02 -8.27
C ILE A 23 -1.70 -1.34 -7.58
N LEU A 24 -0.91 -1.70 -6.57
CA LEU A 24 -1.19 -2.81 -5.66
C LEU A 24 -1.07 -2.30 -4.21
N ILE A 25 -2.11 -2.52 -3.41
CA ILE A 25 -2.14 -2.20 -1.98
C ILE A 25 -2.11 -3.50 -1.18
N VAL A 26 -1.14 -3.63 -0.27
CA VAL A 26 -1.00 -4.78 0.61
C VAL A 26 -1.07 -4.33 2.06
N ASP A 27 -1.95 -4.92 2.84
CA ASP A 27 -2.26 -4.45 4.19
C ASP A 27 -2.69 -5.58 5.13
N ASP A 28 -2.27 -5.50 6.39
CA ASP A 28 -2.62 -6.42 7.46
C ASP A 28 -3.72 -5.95 8.40
N CYS A 29 -4.25 -4.74 8.21
CA CYS A 29 -5.30 -4.19 9.05
C CYS A 29 -6.71 -4.29 8.44
N ALA A 30 -7.69 -4.48 9.31
CA ALA A 30 -9.11 -4.27 9.01
C ALA A 30 -9.40 -2.77 8.76
N SER A 31 -10.54 -2.47 8.13
CA SER A 31 -10.93 -1.09 7.79
C SER A 31 -11.23 -0.21 9.02
N HIS A 32 -11.43 -0.80 10.20
CA HIS A 32 -11.81 -0.08 11.42
C HIS A 32 -10.61 0.58 12.11
N GLY A 33 -10.84 1.73 12.77
CA GLY A 33 -9.87 2.33 13.71
C GLY A 33 -8.93 3.40 13.14
N HIS A 34 -9.13 3.86 11.91
CA HIS A 34 -8.23 4.83 11.25
C HIS A 34 -8.92 6.17 10.97
N ALA A 35 -9.36 6.86 12.04
CA ALA A 35 -10.18 8.07 11.97
C ALA A 35 -9.55 9.25 11.18
N SER A 36 -8.24 9.22 10.92
CA SER A 36 -7.52 10.25 10.17
C SER A 36 -7.37 9.95 8.67
N ASN A 37 -7.84 8.80 8.17
CA ASN A 37 -7.67 8.43 6.77
C ASN A 37 -8.92 8.75 5.92
N PHE A 38 -8.85 9.76 5.06
CA PHE A 38 -9.91 10.15 4.12
C PHE A 38 -10.31 9.02 3.15
N PHE A 39 -9.39 8.09 2.86
CA PHE A 39 -9.65 6.96 1.97
C PHE A 39 -10.23 5.74 2.70
N VAL A 40 -10.42 5.81 4.03
CA VAL A 40 -10.95 4.72 4.87
C VAL A 40 -11.95 5.33 5.87
N THR A 41 -13.12 5.72 5.38
CA THR A 41 -14.09 6.54 6.12
C THR A 41 -15.22 5.76 6.79
N GLU A 42 -15.45 4.51 6.39
CA GLU A 42 -16.59 3.73 6.87
C GLU A 42 -16.17 2.46 7.61
N VAL A 43 -16.84 2.19 8.73
CA VAL A 43 -16.81 0.91 9.43
C VAL A 43 -17.52 -0.10 8.53
N THR A 44 -16.75 -0.80 7.69
CA THR A 44 -17.25 -1.81 6.76
C THR A 44 -16.69 -3.19 7.10
N ASN A 45 -17.37 -4.26 6.68
CA ASN A 45 -16.81 -5.62 6.74
C ASN A 45 -15.64 -5.85 5.76
N LYS A 46 -15.11 -4.79 5.13
CA LYS A 46 -14.02 -4.85 4.16
C LYS A 46 -12.68 -4.57 4.85
N THR A 47 -11.60 -4.94 4.17
CA THR A 47 -10.22 -4.72 4.63
C THR A 47 -9.78 -3.29 4.33
N ARG A 48 -8.78 -2.77 5.07
CA ARG A 48 -8.25 -1.41 4.84
C ARG A 48 -7.74 -1.25 3.41
N ALA A 49 -7.04 -2.25 2.88
CA ALA A 49 -6.53 -2.27 1.52
C ALA A 49 -7.65 -2.16 0.46
N GLN A 50 -8.76 -2.86 0.68
CA GLN A 50 -9.89 -2.86 -0.24
C GLN A 50 -10.57 -1.49 -0.28
N VAL A 51 -10.92 -0.93 0.88
CA VAL A 51 -11.61 0.36 0.96
C VAL A 51 -10.74 1.48 0.37
N ALA A 52 -9.45 1.50 0.72
CA ALA A 52 -8.51 2.48 0.18
C ALA A 52 -8.39 2.37 -1.35
N LEU A 53 -8.36 1.15 -1.90
CA LEU A 53 -8.29 0.97 -3.35
C LEU A 53 -9.56 1.46 -4.04
N GLU A 54 -10.75 1.08 -3.55
CA GLU A 54 -12.03 1.51 -4.11
C GLU A 54 -12.08 3.05 -4.21
N LYS A 55 -11.71 3.75 -3.14
CA LYS A 55 -11.65 5.22 -3.10
C LYS A 55 -10.59 5.82 -4.03
N LEU A 56 -9.40 5.23 -4.11
CA LEU A 56 -8.37 5.69 -5.04
C LEU A 56 -8.79 5.51 -6.50
N GLN A 57 -9.50 4.42 -6.84
CA GLN A 57 -9.97 4.18 -8.19
C GLN A 57 -11.09 5.14 -8.63
N GLU A 58 -11.87 5.70 -7.70
CA GLU A 58 -12.83 6.77 -7.99
C GLU A 58 -12.15 8.03 -8.56
N LEU A 59 -10.88 8.27 -8.22
CA LEU A 59 -10.14 9.45 -8.70
C LEU A 59 -9.71 9.35 -10.16
N ASN A 60 -9.41 8.14 -10.63
CA ASN A 60 -9.00 7.89 -12.00
C ASN A 60 -9.32 6.44 -12.43
N PRO A 61 -10.41 6.20 -13.17
CA PRO A 61 -10.83 4.87 -13.63
C PRO A 61 -9.85 4.17 -14.59
N ASP A 62 -8.93 4.92 -15.21
CA ASP A 62 -7.93 4.35 -16.12
C ASP A 62 -6.86 3.56 -15.36
N VAL A 63 -6.62 3.90 -14.09
CA VAL A 63 -5.66 3.22 -13.21
C VAL A 63 -6.19 1.86 -12.78
N LYS A 64 -5.43 0.79 -13.07
CA LYS A 64 -5.81 -0.58 -12.68
C LYS A 64 -5.31 -0.91 -11.28
N GLY A 65 -6.24 -1.09 -10.36
CA GLY A 65 -5.98 -1.40 -8.96
C GLY A 65 -6.10 -2.88 -8.63
N ARG A 66 -5.25 -3.35 -7.71
CA ARG A 66 -5.44 -4.60 -6.97
C ARG A 66 -5.17 -4.37 -5.49
N TRP A 67 -5.78 -5.19 -4.65
CA TRP A 67 -5.54 -5.19 -3.21
C TRP A 67 -5.26 -6.61 -2.73
N LYS A 68 -4.50 -6.75 -1.65
CA LYS A 68 -4.24 -8.01 -0.96
C LYS A 68 -4.28 -7.75 0.54
N HIS A 69 -5.19 -8.43 1.22
CA HIS A 69 -5.15 -8.51 2.67
C HIS A 69 -4.31 -9.70 3.09
N VAL A 70 -3.55 -9.53 4.17
CA VAL A 70 -2.75 -10.58 4.80
C VAL A 70 -2.97 -10.55 6.30
N GLU A 71 -2.85 -11.67 6.99
CA GLU A 71 -3.00 -11.66 8.46
C GLU A 71 -1.84 -10.94 9.15
N SER A 72 -0.64 -11.03 8.56
CA SER A 72 0.54 -10.31 9.02
C SER A 72 1.46 -9.99 7.85
N LEU A 73 1.90 -8.74 7.76
CA LEU A 73 2.93 -8.37 6.78
C LEU A 73 4.29 -8.99 7.10
N GLN A 74 4.56 -9.39 8.35
CA GLN A 74 5.82 -10.01 8.73
C GLN A 74 5.98 -11.43 8.16
N SER A 75 4.89 -12.19 8.08
CA SER A 75 4.88 -13.55 7.50
C SER A 75 4.73 -13.56 5.97
N LEU A 76 4.53 -12.40 5.34
CA LEU A 76 4.35 -12.30 3.90
C LEU A 76 5.65 -12.59 3.15
N GLU A 77 5.59 -13.52 2.20
CA GLU A 77 6.65 -13.77 1.23
C GLU A 77 6.75 -12.60 0.23
N MET A 78 7.86 -11.85 0.30
CA MET A 78 8.04 -10.62 -0.49
C MET A 78 8.03 -10.87 -2.00
N SER A 79 8.53 -12.02 -2.45
CA SER A 79 8.50 -12.44 -3.86
C SER A 79 7.09 -12.57 -4.45
N THR A 80 6.06 -12.73 -3.62
CA THR A 80 4.65 -12.76 -4.07
C THR A 80 4.12 -11.38 -4.45
N VAL A 81 4.79 -10.32 -3.98
CA VAL A 81 4.41 -8.91 -4.21
C VAL A 81 5.42 -8.21 -5.10
N LEU A 82 6.71 -8.41 -4.82
CA LEU A 82 7.87 -7.89 -5.54
C LEU A 82 8.26 -8.89 -6.63
N ASN A 83 7.60 -8.81 -7.78
CA ASN A 83 7.68 -9.80 -8.84
C ASN A 83 7.93 -9.21 -10.24
N SER A 84 8.21 -7.91 -10.32
CA SER A 84 8.43 -7.23 -11.59
C SER A 84 9.49 -6.13 -11.43
N PRO A 85 10.43 -5.99 -12.39
CA PRO A 85 11.53 -5.02 -12.30
C PRO A 85 11.05 -3.56 -12.35
N ASN A 86 9.85 -3.28 -12.87
CA ASN A 86 9.32 -1.92 -13.01
C ASN A 86 8.40 -1.50 -11.85
N GLN A 87 8.60 -2.05 -10.64
CA GLN A 87 7.78 -1.73 -9.47
C GLN A 87 8.43 -0.64 -8.63
N LEU A 88 7.67 0.42 -8.33
CA LEU A 88 7.99 1.37 -7.26
C LEU A 88 7.34 0.90 -5.96
N ILE A 89 8.14 0.71 -4.91
CA ILE A 89 7.67 0.25 -3.62
C ILE A 89 7.50 1.43 -2.68
N VAL A 90 6.31 1.54 -2.08
CA VAL A 90 5.99 2.55 -1.06
C VAL A 90 5.67 1.80 0.23
N ALA A 91 6.37 2.10 1.31
CA ALA A 91 6.12 1.55 2.63
C ALA A 91 5.71 2.68 3.58
N SER A 92 4.49 2.60 4.14
CA SER A 92 3.90 3.67 4.96
C SER A 92 3.71 3.23 6.41
N ASP A 93 4.29 3.96 7.35
CA ASP A 93 4.23 3.68 8.80
C ASP A 93 4.48 2.21 9.14
N VAL A 94 5.50 1.63 8.50
CA VAL A 94 5.90 0.23 8.70
C VAL A 94 6.91 0.15 9.86
N GLU A 95 6.77 -0.84 10.74
CA GLU A 95 7.68 -0.99 11.88
C GLU A 95 9.11 -1.39 11.41
N PRO A 96 10.18 -1.00 12.15
CA PRO A 96 11.56 -1.22 11.70
C PRO A 96 11.92 -2.66 11.31
N PRO A 97 11.47 -3.72 12.00
CA PRO A 97 11.76 -5.11 11.60
C PRO A 97 11.19 -5.46 10.21
N LEU A 98 9.96 -5.03 9.94
CA LEU A 98 9.30 -5.27 8.66
C LEU A 98 9.89 -4.38 7.56
N LEU A 99 10.23 -3.13 7.87
CA LEU A 99 10.89 -2.23 6.93
C LEU A 99 12.24 -2.79 6.48
N LYS A 100 13.03 -3.35 7.40
CA LYS A 100 14.29 -4.03 7.08
C LYS A 100 14.07 -5.20 6.12
N LYS A 101 13.03 -6.02 6.35
CA LYS A 101 12.66 -7.12 5.46
C LYS A 101 12.32 -6.62 4.04
N ILE A 102 11.55 -5.54 3.94
CA ILE A 102 11.18 -4.94 2.64
C ILE A 102 12.42 -4.34 1.94
N SER A 103 13.28 -3.63 2.67
CA SER A 103 14.51 -3.01 2.12
C SER A 103 15.42 -4.05 1.49
N LEU A 104 15.70 -5.15 2.20
CA LEU A 104 16.55 -6.22 1.68
C LEU A 104 15.98 -6.83 0.40
N ALA A 105 14.67 -7.11 0.37
CA ALA A 105 14.03 -7.66 -0.82
C ALA A 105 14.02 -6.67 -2.01
N CYS A 106 13.87 -5.38 -1.74
CA CYS A 106 13.99 -4.34 -2.77
C CYS A 106 15.43 -4.23 -3.30
N GLU A 107 16.44 -4.29 -2.42
CA GLU A 107 17.85 -4.25 -2.78
C GLU A 107 18.24 -5.45 -3.68
N GLU A 108 17.84 -6.66 -3.28
CA GLU A 108 18.09 -7.90 -4.06
C GLU A 108 17.51 -7.82 -5.48
N LEU A 109 16.35 -7.16 -5.63
CA LEU A 109 15.65 -7.02 -6.91
C LEU A 109 15.95 -5.69 -7.63
N SER A 110 16.84 -4.86 -7.07
CA SER A 110 17.13 -3.51 -7.57
C SER A 110 15.88 -2.63 -7.77
N LEU A 111 14.91 -2.75 -6.87
CA LEU A 111 13.66 -2.00 -6.90
C LEU A 111 13.76 -0.73 -6.05
N PRO A 112 13.26 0.42 -6.55
CA PRO A 112 13.21 1.64 -5.76
C PRO A 112 12.21 1.51 -4.60
N LEU A 113 12.64 1.91 -3.41
CA LEU A 113 11.84 1.94 -2.19
C LEU A 113 11.69 3.38 -1.68
N VAL A 114 10.45 3.80 -1.43
CA VAL A 114 10.10 5.05 -0.76
C VAL A 114 9.46 4.71 0.58
N VAL A 115 10.01 5.28 1.65
CA VAL A 115 9.52 5.10 3.01
C VAL A 115 8.81 6.38 3.45
N VAL A 116 7.59 6.24 3.95
CA VAL A 116 6.77 7.33 4.48
C VAL A 116 6.50 7.05 5.95
N GLN A 117 6.82 8.00 6.82
CA GLN A 117 6.55 7.93 8.26
C GLN A 117 5.85 9.21 8.69
N SER A 118 4.75 9.07 9.43
CA SER A 118 4.01 10.16 10.04
C SER A 118 4.04 9.98 11.57
N TYR A 119 4.51 11.00 12.28
CA TYR A 119 4.59 11.04 13.76
C TYR A 119 3.54 11.96 14.35
#